data_AF-A0A7W8WL66-F1
#
_entry.id   AF-A0A7W8WL66-F1
#
_cell.length_a   1.000
_cell.length_b   1.000
_cell.length_c   1.000
_cell.angle_alpha   90.00
_cell.angle_beta   90.00
_cell.angle_gamma   90.00
#
_symmetry.space_group_name_H-M   'P 1'
#
loop_
_entity.id
_entity.type
_entity.pdbx_description
1 polymer ?
#
loop_
_entity_poly.entity_id
_entity_poly.type
_entity_poly.pdbx_seq_one_letter_code
_entity_poly.pdbx_strand_id
1 'polypeptide(L)' 'MHGALPKALIVDTIIPDTIVRFPWGDHMGMRQVEAIARAIDEARTSLVFTNTRSQCEVWYQALLEARPEWAE' A
#
# COMPACT_ATOMS: atom_id res chain seq x y z
N MET A 1 8.23 -30.04 -7.87
CA MET A 1 7.24 -29.04 -8.33
C MET A 1 6.05 -29.12 -7.40
N HIS A 2 5.90 -28.18 -6.47
CA HIS A 2 4.68 -28.13 -5.66
C HIS A 2 3.58 -27.53 -6.54
N GLY A 3 2.57 -28.36 -6.82
CA GLY A 3 1.46 -28.06 -7.70
C GLY A 3 0.70 -26.81 -7.25
N ALA A 4 0.27 -26.02 -8.21
CA ALA A 4 -0.57 -24.86 -8.00
C ALA A 4 -1.83 -25.28 -7.24
N LEU A 5 -1.86 -25.01 -5.93
CA LEU A 5 -3.09 -25.05 -5.16
C LEU A 5 -3.98 -23.93 -5.71
N PRO A 6 -5.23 -24.23 -6.13
CA PRO A 6 -6.12 -23.20 -6.65
C PRO A 6 -6.56 -22.29 -5.50
N LYS A 7 -5.76 -21.25 -5.23
CA LYS A 7 -6.11 -20.15 -4.34
C LYS A 7 -6.81 -19.09 -5.18
N ALA A 8 -7.98 -18.64 -4.74
CA ALA A 8 -8.66 -17.52 -5.38
C ALA A 8 -7.71 -16.30 -5.35
N LEU A 9 -7.38 -15.79 -6.53
CA LEU A 9 -6.60 -14.57 -6.72
C LEU A 9 -7.56 -13.44 -7.05
N ILE A 10 -7.63 -12.46 -6.15
CA ILE A 10 -8.40 -11.23 -6.35
C ILE A 10 -7.38 -10.11 -6.59
N VAL A 11 -7.57 -9.38 -7.69
CA VAL A 11 -6.78 -8.19 -8.01
C VAL A 11 -7.72 -7.01 -7.99
N ASP A 12 -7.42 -6.05 -7.13
CA ASP A 12 -8.18 -4.81 -7.00
C ASP A 12 -7.23 -3.60 -7.08
N THR A 13 -7.77 -2.42 -7.33
CA THR A 13 -7.01 -1.17 -7.46
C THR A 13 -7.67 -0.08 -6.62
N ILE A 14 -6.88 0.53 -5.75
CA ILE A 14 -7.32 1.69 -4.97
C ILE A 14 -7.28 2.91 -5.89
N ILE A 15 -8.45 3.45 -6.20
CA ILE A 15 -8.63 4.64 -7.03
C ILE A 15 -8.77 5.87 -6.10
N PRO A 16 -7.98 6.95 -6.28
CA PRO A 16 -8.15 8.17 -5.51
C PRO A 16 -9.50 8.84 -5.79
N ASP A 17 -10.12 9.44 -4.75
CA ASP A 17 -11.39 10.18 -4.89
C ASP A 17 -11.30 11.36 -5.86
N THR A 18 -10.12 11.96 -5.99
CA THR A 18 -9.87 13.08 -6.90
C THR A 18 -8.72 12.78 -7.84
N ILE A 19 -9.01 12.72 -9.14
CA ILE A 19 -8.00 12.58 -10.19
C ILE A 19 -7.48 13.97 -10.56
N VAL A 20 -6.31 14.33 -10.03
CA VAL A 20 -5.65 15.60 -10.37
C VAL A 20 -4.77 15.42 -11.60
N ARG A 21 -4.97 16.24 -12.63
CA ARG A 21 -4.11 16.23 -13.83
C ARG A 21 -2.71 16.73 -13.45
N PHE A 22 -1.69 15.90 -13.68
CA PHE A 22 -0.26 16.21 -13.48
C PHE A 22 0.19 16.46 -12.03
N PRO A 23 0.20 15.43 -11.16
CA PRO A 23 0.58 15.57 -9.74
C PRO A 23 2.10 15.45 -9.52
N TRP A 24 2.92 16.20 -10.26
CA TRP A 24 4.39 16.05 -10.22
C TRP A 24 5.04 16.39 -8.85
N GLY A 25 4.27 16.89 -7.88
CA GLY A 25 4.73 17.12 -6.50
C GLY A 25 4.55 15.91 -5.56
N ASP A 26 3.77 14.90 -5.98
CA ASP A 26 3.42 13.72 -5.17
C ASP A 26 3.50 12.44 -6.02
N HIS A 27 4.62 12.27 -6.74
CA HIS A 27 4.87 11.09 -7.57
C HIS A 27 4.92 9.77 -6.79
N MET A 28 5.04 9.85 -5.47
CA MET A 28 5.17 8.70 -4.59
C MET A 28 3.80 8.15 -4.17
N GLY A 29 2.70 8.84 -4.51
CA GLY A 29 1.33 8.42 -4.20
C GLY A 29 0.99 8.54 -2.71
N MET A 30 1.68 9.40 -1.97
CA MET A 30 1.59 9.47 -0.50
C MET A 30 0.23 9.97 -0.01
N ARG A 31 -0.54 10.65 -0.87
CA ARG A 31 -1.95 10.96 -0.57
C ARG A 31 -2.82 9.74 -0.32
N GLN A 32 -2.40 8.55 -0.77
CA GLN A 32 -3.14 7.30 -0.60
C GLN A 32 -2.74 6.53 0.67
N VAL A 33 -1.86 7.07 1.52
CA VAL A 33 -1.38 6.36 2.73
C VAL A 33 -2.53 5.84 3.59
N GLU A 34 -3.55 6.65 3.85
CA GLU A 34 -4.73 6.22 4.62
C GLU A 34 -5.54 5.13 3.93
N ALA A 35 -5.70 5.20 2.62
CA ALA A 35 -6.44 4.18 1.86
C ALA A 35 -5.70 2.84 1.88
N ILE A 36 -4.37 2.87 1.75
CA ILE A 36 -3.51 1.69 1.83
C ILE A 36 -3.51 1.13 3.25
N ALA A 37 -3.42 1.98 4.28
CA ALA A 37 -3.43 1.54 5.67
C ALA A 37 -4.73 0.77 6.00
N ARG A 38 -5.90 1.27 5.57
CA ARG A 38 -7.18 0.57 5.73
C ARG A 38 -7.21 -0.79 5.01
N ALA A 39 -6.70 -0.84 3.79
CA ALA A 39 -6.63 -2.10 3.04
C ALA A 39 -5.71 -3.14 3.73
N ILE A 40 -4.66 -2.68 4.41
CA ILE A 40 -3.79 -3.54 5.22
C ILE A 40 -4.52 -4.02 6.48
N ASP A 41 -5.26 -3.15 7.19
CA ASP A 41 -6.05 -3.48 8.38
C ASP A 41 -7.14 -4.53 8.10
N GLU A 42 -7.73 -4.51 6.91
CA GLU A 42 -8.74 -5.49 6.48
C GLU A 42 -8.15 -6.89 6.25
N ALA A 43 -6.85 -6.99 6.03
CA ALA A 43 -6.16 -8.24 5.76
C ALA A 43 -5.53 -8.83 7.04
N ARG A 44 -5.66 -10.16 7.21
CA ARG A 44 -4.98 -10.88 8.31
C ARG A 44 -3.45 -10.76 8.24
N THR A 45 -2.90 -10.70 7.03
CA THR A 45 -1.45 -10.57 6.79
C THR A 45 -1.27 -9.89 5.46
N SER A 46 -0.39 -8.89 5.42
CA SER A 46 -0.12 -8.08 4.24
C SER A 46 1.34 -8.17 3.85
N LEU A 47 1.60 -8.19 2.54
CA LEU A 47 2.94 -8.04 1.96
C LEU A 47 2.88 -6.88 0.97
N VAL A 48 3.61 -5.81 1.27
CA VAL A 48 3.62 -4.58 0.48
C VAL A 48 4.86 -4.56 -0.40
N PHE A 49 4.66 -4.30 -1.70
CA PHE A 49 5.74 -4.16 -2.67
C PHE A 49 5.86 -2.70 -3.12
N THR A 50 7.08 -2.19 -3.14
CA THR A 50 7.42 -0.88 -3.72
C THR A 50 8.48 -1.04 -4.80
N ASN A 51 8.54 -0.10 -5.74
CA ASN A 51 9.45 -0.21 -6.89
C ASN A 51 10.93 -0.08 -6.49
N THR A 52 11.21 0.71 -5.46
CA THR A 52 12.58 0.94 -4.96
C THR A 52 12.65 0.83 -3.45
N ARG A 53 13.87 0.63 -2.94
CA ARG A 53 14.14 0.67 -1.49
C ARG A 53 13.75 2.00 -0.87
N SER A 54 14.08 3.11 -1.51
CA SER A 54 13.73 4.45 -1.02
C SER A 54 12.21 4.63 -0.92
N GLN A 55 11.44 4.10 -1.89
CA GLN A 55 9.98 4.08 -1.77
C GLN A 55 9.51 3.25 -0.57
N CYS A 56 10.12 2.08 -0.33
CA CYS A 56 9.80 1.25 0.83
C CYS A 56 10.00 2.01 2.14
N GLU A 57 11.15 2.66 2.30
CA GLU A 57 11.48 3.41 3.52
C GLU A 57 10.50 4.56 3.76
N VAL A 58 10.14 5.33 2.71
CA VAL A 58 9.16 6.43 2.84
C VAL A 58 7.76 5.89 3.17
N TRP A 59 7.31 4.84 2.48
CA TRP A 59 6.01 4.23 2.75
C TRP A 59 5.94 3.62 4.16
N TYR A 60 7.01 3.00 4.63
CA TYR A 60 7.08 2.44 5.98
C TYR A 60 6.91 3.52 7.04
N GLN A 61 7.64 4.63 6.94
CA GLN A 61 7.49 5.75 7.88
C GLN A 61 6.10 6.36 7.81
N ALA A 62 5.57 6.63 6.61
CA ALA A 62 4.24 7.21 6.45
C ALA A 62 3.12 6.30 6.98
N LEU A 63 3.25 4.98 6.80
CA LEU A 63 2.29 4.00 7.34
C LEU A 63 2.37 3.94 8.87
N LEU A 64 3.55 3.97 9.47
CA LEU A 64 3.69 4.04 10.93
C LEU A 64 3.19 5.36 11.51
N GLU A 65 3.34 6.48 10.80
CA GLU A 65 2.76 7.76 11.22
C GLU A 65 1.22 7.72 11.17
N ALA A 66 0.63 7.04 10.17
CA ALA A 66 -0.80 6.86 10.02
C ALA A 66 -1.39 5.79 10.97
N ARG A 67 -0.60 4.79 11.36
CA ARG A 67 -0.95 3.69 12.26
C ARG A 67 0.17 3.47 13.30
N PRO A 68 0.34 4.38 14.28
CA PRO A 68 1.41 4.28 15.28
C PRO A 68 1.40 2.97 16.08
N GLU A 69 0.23 2.36 16.24
CA GLU A 69 0.01 1.08 16.92
C GLU A 69 0.69 -0.12 16.25
N TRP A 70 1.10 -0.01 14.99
CA TRP A 70 1.83 -1.09 14.29
C TRP A 70 3.32 -1.16 14.64
N ALA A 71 3.86 -0.16 15.36
CA ALA A 71 5.27 -0.11 15.73
C ALA A 71 5.63 -0.96 16.97
N GLU A 72 4.64 -1.66 17.57
CA GLU A 72 4.79 -2.47 18.79
C GLU A 72 5.43 -3.85 18.58
#